data_AF-A0A7V9Z263-F1
#
_entry.id   AF-A0A7V9Z263-F1
#
_cell.length_a   1.000
_cell.length_b   1.000
_cell.length_c   1.000
_cell.angle_alpha   90.00
_cell.angle_beta   90.00
_cell.angle_gamma   90.00
#
_symmetry.space_group_name_H-M   'P 1'
#
loop_
_entity.id
_entity.type
_entity.pdbx_description
1 polymer ?
#
loop_
_entity_poly.entity_id
_entity_poly.type
_entity_poly.pdbx_seq_one_letter_code
_entity_poly.pdbx_strand_id
1 'polypeptide(L)' 'MKNPSFPVADLESTTLAKVQELERNLREETGEEIVLIAYQRKETNAK' A
#
# COMPACT_ATOMS: atom_id res chain seq x y z
N MET A 1 -13.11 -4.01 22.02
CA MET A 1 -11.96 -4.23 21.12
C MET A 1 -11.73 -2.95 20.34
N LYS A 2 -10.61 -2.25 20.55
CA LYS A 2 -10.23 -1.10 19.72
C LYS A 2 -9.66 -1.69 18.43
N ASN A 3 -10.44 -1.74 17.35
CA ASN A 3 -9.88 -1.99 16.02
C ASN A 3 -8.96 -0.81 15.73
N PRO A 4 -7.63 -0.99 15.61
CA PRO A 4 -6.80 0.06 15.05
C PRO A 4 -7.30 0.22 13.63
N SER A 5 -8.06 1.28 13.38
CA SER A 5 -8.47 1.67 12.04
C SER A 5 -7.17 1.88 11.28
N PHE A 6 -6.74 0.90 10.49
CA PHE A 6 -5.62 1.02 9.58
C PHE A 6 -6.10 1.99 8.51
N PRO A 7 -5.61 3.25 8.52
CA PRO A 7 -6.08 4.21 7.55
C PRO A 7 -5.52 3.77 6.20
N VAL A 8 -6.39 3.24 5.33
CA VAL A 8 -6.01 2.90 3.96
C VAL A 8 -5.56 4.18 3.27
N ALA A 9 -4.45 4.12 2.54
CA ALA A 9 -3.98 5.29 1.79
C ALA A 9 -5.03 5.69 0.75
N ASP A 10 -5.35 6.98 0.71
CA ASP A 10 -6.13 7.55 -0.38
C ASP A 10 -5.13 7.92 -1.48
N LEU A 11 -5.12 7.15 -2.57
CA LEU A 11 -4.16 7.30 -3.66
C LEU A 11 -4.87 7.89 -4.88
N GLU A 12 -4.28 8.95 -5.42
CA GLU A 12 -4.68 9.45 -6.73
C GLU A 12 -4.58 8.36 -7.79
N SER A 13 -5.45 8.43 -8.81
CA SER A 13 -5.55 7.40 -9.86
C SER A 13 -4.20 7.11 -10.54
N THR A 14 -3.39 8.13 -10.76
CA THR A 14 -2.05 7.99 -11.35
C THR A 14 -1.06 7.26 -10.43
N THR A 15 -1.17 7.43 -9.11
CA THR A 15 -0.35 6.71 -8.13
C THR A 15 -0.81 5.27 -7.98
N LEU A 16 -2.12 5.04 -7.97
CA LEU A 16 -2.70 3.69 -7.95
C LEU A 16 -2.22 2.85 -9.14
N ALA A 17 -2.22 3.42 -10.35
CA ALA A 17 -1.74 2.75 -11.55
C ALA A 17 -0.28 2.31 -11.43
N LYS A 18 0.59 3.15 -10.85
CA LYS A 18 2.00 2.82 -10.60
C LYS A 18 2.16 1.68 -9.60
N VAL A 19 1.37 1.67 -8.54
CA VAL A 19 1.40 0.60 -7.53
C VAL A 19 0.96 -0.73 -8.14
N GLN A 20 -0.07 -0.72 -8.98
CA GLN A 20 -0.55 -1.91 -9.69
C GLN A 20 0.47 -2.43 -10.71
N GLU A 21 1.14 -1.53 -11.45
CA GLU A 21 2.21 -1.91 -12.37
C GLU A 21 3.39 -2.54 -11.62
N LEU A 22 3.80 -1.95 -10.50
CA LEU A 22 4.87 -2.50 -9.67
C LEU A 22 4.53 -3.90 -9.14
N GLU A 23 3.30 -4.07 -8.64
CA GLU A 23 2.82 -5.36 -8.14
C GLU A 23 2.89 -6.44 -9.23
N ARG A 24 2.34 -6.13 -10.41
CA ARG A 24 2.34 -7.05 -11.56
C ARG A 24 3.76 -7.45 -11.95
N ASN A 25 4.66 -6.48 -12.07
CA ASN A 25 6.05 -6.75 -12.47
C ASN A 25 6.75 -7.67 -11.47
N LEU A 26 6.57 -7.43 -10.16
CA LEU A 26 7.16 -8.28 -9.13
C LEU A 26 6.59 -9.70 -9.16
N ARG A 27 5.27 -9.86 -9.39
CA ARG A 27 4.65 -11.18 -9.52
C ARG A 27 5.21 -11.95 -10.71
N GLU A 28 5.37 -11.29 -11.86
CA GLU A 28 5.92 -11.90 -13.06
C GLU A 28 7.40 -12.27 -12.91
N GLU A 29 8.20 -11.41 -12.26
CA GLU A 29 9.64 -11.65 -12.05
C GLU A 29 9.91 -12.78 -11.05
N THR A 30 9.10 -12.88 -9.99
CA THR A 30 9.34 -13.82 -8.89
C THR A 30 8.60 -15.14 -9.05
N GLY A 31 7.48 -15.15 -9.79
CA GLY A 31 6.54 -16.26 -9.84
C GLY A 31 5.75 -16.46 -8.54
N GLU A 32 5.83 -15.51 -7.60
CA GLU A 32 5.19 -15.57 -6.29
C GLU A 32 3.95 -14.66 -6.24
N GLU A 33 2.97 -15.01 -5.41
CA GLU A 33 1.80 -14.15 -5.16
C GLU A 33 2.17 -13.00 -4.23
N ILE A 34 2.02 -11.75 -4.70
CA ILE A 34 2.44 -10.54 -3.99
C ILE A 34 1.23 -9.66 -3.67
N VAL A 35 1.23 -9.09 -2.46
CA VAL A 35 0.21 -8.13 -1.99
C VAL A 35 0.92 -6.86 -1.52
N LEU A 36 0.58 -5.72 -2.12
CA LEU A 36 1.06 -4.40 -1.71
C LEU A 36 -0.02 -3.68 -0.89
N ILE A 37 0.34 -3.23 0.32
CA ILE A 37 -0.57 -2.52 1.23
C ILE A 37 -0.07 -1.10 1.43
N ALA A 38 -0.86 -0.11 0.99
CA ALA A 38 -0.60 1.30 1.22
C ALA A 38 -1.46 1.82 2.39
N TYR A 39 -0.81 2.44 3.38
CA TYR A 39 -1.47 3.02 4.55
C TYR A 39 -1.12 4.50 4.69
N GLN A 40 -2.06 5.31 5.22
CA GLN A 40 -1.75 6.68 5.58
C GLN A 40 -0.78 6.68 6.76
N ARG A 41 0.35 7.37 6.60
CA ARG A 41 1.27 7.61 7.70
C ARG A 41 0.61 8.54 8.70
N LYS A 42 0.25 8.02 9.88
CA LYS A 42 -0.04 8.90 11.02
C LYS A 42 1.29 9.51 11.44
N GLU A 43 1.43 10.83 11.38
CA GLU A 43 2.52 11.51 12.06
C GLU A 43 2.40 11.21 13.55
N THR A 44 3.17 10.22 14.04
CA THR A 44 3.50 10.16 15.45
C THR A 44 4.41 11.35 15.70
N ASN A 45 3.82 12.49 16.04
CA ASN A 45 4.50 13.53 16.79
C ASN A 45 4.97 12.90 18.11
N ALA A 46 6.17 12.30 18.07
CA ALA A 46 6.94 12.03 19.26
C ALA A 46 7.37 13.41 19.78
N LYS A 47 6.57 13.95 20.70
CA LYS A 47 6.99 15.06 21.57
C LYS A 47 8.15 14.61 22.44
#